data_AF-A0A3N2PRN2-F1
#
_entry.id   AF-A0A3N2PRN2-F1
#
_cell.length_a   1.000
_cell.length_b   1.000
_cell.length_c   1.000
_cell.angle_alpha   90.00
_cell.angle_beta   90.00
_cell.angle_gamma   90.00
#
_symmetry.space_group_name_H-M   'P 1'
#
loop_
_entity.id
_entity.type
_entity.pdbx_description
1 polymer ?
#
loop_
_entity_poly.entity_id
_entity_poly.type
_entity_poly.pdbx_seq_one_letter_code
_entity_poly.pdbx_strand_id
1 'polypeptide(L)'
;MHQAQPLRVFVTVKATSDYYRKAWSAPHDVVEAALSALSSASADVHPEQAPSAQLVAILNFDSKARLVFDMFYASYDSKTAYLPGHDDDLRVWVVTVGKGTETDMIKVSLATKGTGIMINREVRRIHGSNTLEARPPFREDYTNDKAPVSINPRCPGGITD
;
A
#
# COMPACT_ATOMS: atom_id res chain seq x y z
N MET A 1 8.90 22.18 15.36
CA MET A 1 7.86 21.47 14.59
C MET A 1 8.02 19.99 14.89
N HIS A 2 7.02 19.33 15.47
CA HIS A 2 7.05 17.87 15.57
C HIS A 2 6.85 17.33 14.16
N GLN A 3 7.87 16.72 13.55
CA GLN A 3 7.67 15.99 12.31
C GLN A 3 6.83 14.76 12.64
N ALA A 4 5.69 14.61 11.95
CA ALA A 4 4.90 13.40 12.00
C ALA A 4 5.78 12.22 11.54
N GLN A 5 5.71 11.10 12.24
CA GLN A 5 6.50 9.91 11.93
C GLN A 5 6.00 9.28 10.63
N PRO A 6 6.89 8.85 9.72
CA PRO A 6 6.51 8.11 8.52
C PRO A 6 5.67 6.89 8.87
N LEU A 7 4.57 6.70 8.14
CA LEU A 7 3.72 5.52 8.28
C LEU A 7 3.27 5.02 6.91
N ARG A 8 2.90 3.74 6.90
CA ARG A 8 2.38 3.05 5.72
C ARG A 8 0.93 2.65 5.93
N VAL A 9 0.12 2.78 4.91
CA VAL A 9 -1.27 2.34 4.90
C VAL A 9 -1.43 1.23 3.87
N PHE A 10 -1.85 0.07 4.34
CA PHE A 10 -2.16 -1.09 3.52
C PHE A 10 -3.67 -1.25 3.40
N VAL A 11 -4.20 -1.00 2.20
CA VAL A 11 -5.63 -1.10 1.92
C VAL A 11 -5.91 -2.42 1.22
N THR A 12 -6.86 -3.19 1.72
CA THR A 12 -7.45 -4.34 1.01
C THR A 12 -8.89 -4.03 0.65
N VAL A 13 -9.20 -4.05 -0.63
CA VAL A 13 -10.56 -3.85 -1.15
C VAL A 13 -11.09 -5.20 -1.65
N LYS A 14 -12.11 -5.75 -0.99
CA LYS A 14 -12.72 -7.02 -1.40
C LYS A 14 -13.48 -6.84 -2.71
N ALA A 15 -13.51 -7.88 -3.56
CA ALA A 15 -14.25 -7.87 -4.83
C ALA A 15 -15.76 -7.57 -4.69
N THR A 16 -16.32 -7.75 -3.50
CA THR A 16 -17.72 -7.42 -3.20
C THR A 16 -17.99 -5.93 -2.99
N SER A 17 -16.95 -5.11 -2.81
CA SER A 17 -17.10 -3.66 -2.61
C SER A 17 -17.22 -2.93 -3.95
N ASP A 18 -17.97 -1.83 -3.93
CA ASP A 18 -18.13 -0.93 -5.07
C ASP A 18 -16.80 -0.19 -5.40
N TYR A 19 -15.87 -0.10 -4.42
CA TYR A 19 -14.51 0.38 -4.61
C TYR A 19 -13.58 -0.61 -5.34
N TYR A 20 -13.96 -1.88 -5.54
CA TYR A 20 -13.05 -2.88 -6.10
C TYR A 20 -12.53 -2.50 -7.49
N ARG A 21 -13.41 -2.08 -8.40
CA ARG A 21 -12.99 -1.60 -9.72
C ARG A 21 -12.18 -0.31 -9.62
N LYS A 22 -12.57 0.59 -8.70
CA LYS A 22 -11.88 1.86 -8.47
C LYS A 22 -10.45 1.68 -7.97
N ALA A 23 -10.16 0.64 -7.20
CA ALA A 23 -8.81 0.33 -6.74
C ALA A 23 -7.80 0.25 -7.89
N TRP A 24 -8.23 -0.17 -9.08
CA TRP A 24 -7.40 -0.20 -10.28
C TRP A 24 -7.56 1.04 -11.16
N SER A 25 -8.79 1.46 -11.45
CA SER A 25 -9.09 2.52 -12.43
C SER A 25 -8.94 3.94 -11.87
N ALA A 26 -9.24 4.13 -10.59
CA ALA A 26 -9.24 5.40 -9.88
C ALA A 26 -8.73 5.20 -8.44
N PRO A 27 -7.46 4.79 -8.25
CA PRO A 27 -6.93 4.43 -6.94
C PRO A 27 -6.96 5.59 -5.93
N HIS A 28 -6.94 6.84 -6.40
CA HIS A 28 -7.06 8.02 -5.56
C HIS A 28 -8.38 8.06 -4.78
N ASP A 29 -9.52 7.66 -5.37
CA ASP A 29 -10.80 7.54 -4.66
C ASP A 29 -10.70 6.61 -3.45
N VAL A 30 -9.95 5.50 -3.60
CA VAL A 30 -9.76 4.51 -2.54
C VAL A 30 -8.82 5.04 -1.46
N VAL A 31 -7.77 5.77 -1.86
CA VAL A 31 -6.84 6.44 -0.93
C VAL A 31 -7.59 7.49 -0.11
N GLU A 32 -8.41 8.33 -0.73
CA GLU A 32 -9.21 9.35 -0.04
C GLU A 32 -10.19 8.72 0.96
N ALA A 33 -10.89 7.66 0.57
CA ALA A 33 -11.78 6.92 1.46
C ALA A 33 -11.02 6.28 2.64
N ALA A 34 -9.83 5.73 2.40
CA ALA A 34 -8.97 5.16 3.43
C ALA A 34 -8.45 6.23 4.40
N LEU A 35 -8.02 7.39 3.89
CA LEU A 35 -7.56 8.53 4.70
C LEU A 35 -8.68 9.09 5.59
N SER A 36 -9.87 9.25 5.03
CA SER A 36 -11.05 9.69 5.79
C SER A 36 -11.36 8.71 6.94
N ALA A 37 -11.41 7.41 6.66
CA ALA A 37 -11.63 6.39 7.69
C ALA A 37 -10.51 6.37 8.74
N LEU A 38 -9.26 6.56 8.33
CA LEU A 38 -8.09 6.55 9.20
C LEU A 38 -8.10 7.73 10.18
N SER A 39 -8.40 8.93 9.70
CA SER A 39 -8.54 10.13 10.54
C SER A 39 -9.65 10.01 11.59
N SER A 40 -10.71 9.27 11.26
CA SER A 40 -11.80 8.99 12.21
C SER A 40 -11.41 7.94 13.25
N ALA A 41 -10.47 7.06 12.93
CA ALA A 41 -10.05 5.94 13.78
C ALA A 41 -8.87 6.26 14.71
N SER A 42 -8.06 7.29 14.41
CA SER A 42 -6.88 7.64 15.21
C SER A 42 -6.61 9.14 15.20
N ALA A 43 -6.54 9.72 16.39
CA ALA A 43 -6.14 11.11 16.59
C ALA A 43 -4.66 11.37 16.23
N ASP A 44 -3.83 10.33 16.06
CA ASP A 44 -2.43 10.48 15.66
C ASP A 44 -2.26 10.66 14.14
N VAL A 45 -3.32 10.38 13.37
CA VAL A 45 -3.29 10.50 11.91
C VAL A 45 -4.10 11.71 11.49
N HIS A 46 -3.38 12.74 11.06
CA HIS A 46 -3.90 13.99 10.54
C HIS A 46 -3.64 14.07 9.03
N PRO A 47 -4.57 13.61 8.17
CA PRO A 47 -4.39 13.68 6.72
C PRO A 47 -4.10 15.10 6.21
N GLU A 48 -4.65 16.12 6.87
CA GLU A 48 -4.40 17.54 6.59
C GLU A 48 -2.94 17.96 6.81
N GLN A 49 -2.20 17.20 7.62
CA GLN A 49 -0.76 17.40 7.87
C GLN A 49 0.10 16.53 6.94
N ALA A 50 -0.50 15.66 6.13
CA ALA A 50 0.17 14.81 5.15
C ALA A 50 -0.05 15.37 3.74
N PRO A 51 0.72 16.39 3.30
CA PRO A 51 0.46 17.10 2.05
C PRO A 51 0.53 16.22 0.79
N SER A 52 0.98 14.97 0.88
CA SER A 52 0.83 13.98 -0.19
C SER A 52 0.88 12.56 0.37
N ALA A 53 -0.27 11.87 0.42
CA ALA A 53 -0.28 10.41 0.52
C ALA A 53 0.36 9.85 -0.76
N GLN A 54 1.53 9.25 -0.64
CA GLN A 54 2.28 8.76 -1.78
C GLN A 54 1.85 7.32 -2.08
N LEU A 55 1.12 7.11 -3.18
CA LEU A 55 0.75 5.77 -3.63
C LEU A 55 2.00 5.00 -4.08
N VAL A 56 2.28 3.88 -3.40
CA VAL A 56 3.47 3.05 -3.61
C VAL A 56 3.17 1.90 -4.56
N ALA A 57 2.08 1.17 -4.33
CA ALA A 57 1.76 -0.03 -5.11
C ALA A 57 0.25 -0.27 -5.20
N ILE A 58 -0.15 -0.92 -6.30
CA ILE A 58 -1.50 -1.41 -6.56
C ILE A 58 -1.36 -2.84 -7.07
N LEU A 59 -1.98 -3.79 -6.36
CA LEU A 59 -2.00 -5.20 -6.71
C LEU A 59 -3.45 -5.62 -6.95
N ASN A 60 -3.74 -6.17 -8.12
CA ASN A 60 -5.09 -6.62 -8.47
C ASN A 60 -5.17 -8.15 -8.44
N PHE A 61 -6.17 -8.72 -7.78
CA PHE A 61 -6.43 -10.16 -7.73
C PHE A 61 -7.92 -10.40 -7.92
N ASP A 62 -8.32 -11.56 -8.44
CA ASP A 62 -9.73 -11.86 -8.74
C ASP A 62 -10.70 -11.66 -7.57
N SER A 63 -10.23 -11.88 -6.33
CA SER A 63 -11.04 -11.77 -5.12
C SER A 63 -10.88 -10.45 -4.34
N LYS A 64 -9.86 -9.64 -4.68
CA LYS A 64 -9.53 -8.41 -3.95
C LYS A 64 -8.49 -7.56 -4.69
N ALA A 65 -8.52 -6.26 -4.47
CA ALA A 65 -7.40 -5.38 -4.79
C ALA A 65 -6.66 -4.99 -3.51
N ARG A 66 -5.38 -4.70 -3.63
CA ARG A 66 -4.55 -4.16 -2.54
C ARG A 66 -3.87 -2.89 -3.00
N LEU A 67 -3.88 -1.88 -2.15
CA LEU A 67 -3.14 -0.64 -2.36
C LEU A 67 -2.21 -0.42 -1.20
N VAL A 68 -1.05 0.15 -1.47
CA VAL A 68 -0.12 0.60 -0.45
C VAL A 68 0.22 2.05 -0.71
N PHE A 69 0.07 2.89 0.30
CA PHE A 69 0.52 4.27 0.25
C PHE A 69 1.19 4.69 1.55
N ASP A 70 2.14 5.61 1.45
CA ASP A 70 2.90 6.13 2.59
C ASP A 70 2.45 7.55 2.91
N MET A 71 2.47 7.89 4.20
CA MET A 71 2.17 9.23 4.72
C MET A 71 3.37 9.73 5.52
N PHE A 72 3.56 11.06 5.51
CA PHE A 72 4.64 11.74 6.23
C PHE A 72 6.06 11.28 5.83
N TYR A 73 6.19 10.52 4.75
CA TYR A 73 7.45 9.91 4.37
C TYR A 73 8.25 10.77 3.39
N ALA A 74 8.63 11.98 3.82
CA ALA A 74 9.29 12.97 2.96
C ALA A 74 10.69 12.54 2.46
N SER A 75 11.37 11.65 3.19
CA SER A 75 12.69 11.12 2.84
C SER A 75 12.64 9.79 2.10
N TYR A 76 11.47 9.37 1.61
CA TYR A 76 11.33 8.11 0.88
C TYR A 76 12.17 8.12 -0.41
N ASP A 77 13.06 7.14 -0.55
CA ASP A 77 13.85 6.93 -1.76
C ASP A 77 13.50 5.59 -2.42
N SER A 78 12.71 5.69 -3.50
CA SER A 78 12.33 4.53 -4.31
C SER A 78 13.52 3.74 -4.90
N LYS A 79 14.72 4.36 -5.00
CA LYS A 79 15.93 3.71 -5.49
C LYS A 79 16.58 2.81 -4.45
N THR A 80 16.38 3.05 -3.16
CA THR A 80 16.97 2.24 -2.08
C THR A 80 15.94 1.41 -1.34
N ALA A 81 14.64 1.67 -1.52
CA ALA A 81 13.54 0.96 -0.84
C ALA A 81 13.44 -0.56 -1.13
N TYR A 82 14.29 -1.11 -2.01
CA TYR A 82 14.42 -2.57 -2.20
C TYR A 82 15.47 -3.21 -1.28
N LEU A 83 16.34 -2.43 -0.64
CA LEU A 83 17.44 -2.93 0.17
C LEU A 83 16.95 -3.42 1.54
N PRO A 84 17.45 -4.55 2.07
CA PRO A 84 17.14 -4.98 3.43
C PRO A 84 17.53 -3.92 4.47
N GLY A 85 16.72 -3.79 5.53
CA GLY A 85 16.92 -2.81 6.60
C GLY A 85 16.45 -1.39 6.28
N HIS A 86 16.05 -1.11 5.03
CA HIS A 86 15.36 0.11 4.66
C HIS A 86 13.85 -0.11 4.74
N ASP A 87 13.14 0.73 5.49
CA ASP A 87 11.67 0.77 5.57
C ASP A 87 10.98 -0.50 6.06
N ASP A 88 11.76 -1.46 6.58
CA ASP A 88 11.28 -2.75 7.06
C ASP A 88 10.45 -2.61 8.36
N ASP A 89 10.59 -1.50 9.09
CA ASP A 89 9.99 -1.25 10.40
C ASP A 89 8.96 -0.09 10.43
N LEU A 90 8.57 0.43 9.27
CA LEU A 90 7.51 1.44 9.19
C LEU A 90 6.24 0.97 9.91
N ARG A 91 5.63 1.88 10.69
CA ARG A 91 4.33 1.64 11.33
C ARG A 91 3.28 1.46 10.23
N VAL A 92 2.55 0.34 10.26
CA VAL A 92 1.55 0.00 9.23
C VAL A 92 0.13 0.09 9.79
N TRP A 93 -0.74 0.84 9.12
CA TRP A 93 -2.19 0.78 9.30
C TRP A 93 -2.82 -0.12 8.25
N VAL A 94 -3.75 -0.97 8.66
CA VAL A 94 -4.50 -1.85 7.76
C VAL A 94 -5.91 -1.31 7.61
N VAL A 95 -6.31 -1.07 6.37
CA VAL A 95 -7.66 -0.66 5.99
C VAL A 95 -8.30 -1.77 5.18
N THR A 96 -9.47 -2.25 5.58
CA THR A 96 -10.23 -3.25 4.82
C THR A 96 -11.55 -2.64 4.36
N VAL A 97 -11.76 -2.66 3.05
CA VAL A 97 -13.00 -2.20 2.40
C VAL A 97 -13.75 -3.43 1.88
N GLY A 98 -15.02 -3.55 2.21
CA GLY A 98 -15.89 -4.63 1.74
C GLY A 98 -17.36 -4.21 1.75
N LYS A 99 -18.25 -5.07 1.27
CA LYS A 99 -19.69 -4.78 1.29
C LYS A 99 -20.25 -4.77 2.73
N GLY A 100 -20.98 -3.72 3.07
CA GLY A 100 -21.85 -3.64 4.26
C GLY A 100 -23.31 -3.94 3.91
N THR A 101 -24.25 -3.61 4.80
CA THR A 101 -25.69 -3.86 4.62
C THR A 101 -26.31 -2.93 3.58
N GLU A 102 -25.91 -1.65 3.56
CA GLU A 102 -26.45 -0.62 2.65
C GLU A 102 -25.36 0.02 1.79
N THR A 103 -24.20 0.30 2.40
CA THR A 103 -23.03 0.87 1.73
C THR A 103 -21.81 -0.02 1.96
N ASP A 104 -20.71 0.30 1.30
CA ASP A 104 -19.42 -0.28 1.67
C ASP A 104 -19.07 0.04 3.12
N MET A 105 -18.47 -0.94 3.79
CA MET A 105 -17.96 -0.86 5.15
C MET A 105 -16.43 -0.80 5.10
N ILE A 106 -15.87 0.24 5.74
CA ILE A 106 -14.42 0.43 5.88
C ILE A 106 -14.04 0.15 7.32
N LYS A 107 -13.12 -0.80 7.52
CA LYS A 107 -12.54 -1.13 8.83
C LYS A 107 -11.09 -0.70 8.86
N VAL A 108 -10.68 -0.10 9.98
CA VAL A 108 -9.30 0.38 10.19
C VAL A 108 -8.74 -0.28 11.44
N SER A 109 -7.51 -0.77 11.36
CA SER A 109 -6.79 -1.29 12.53
C SER A 109 -5.28 -1.07 12.38
N LEU A 110 -4.59 -0.89 13.50
CA LEU A 110 -3.14 -0.90 13.50
C LEU A 110 -2.64 -2.33 13.24
N ALA A 111 -1.62 -2.49 12.38
CA ALA A 111 -1.04 -3.80 12.12
C ALA A 111 -0.33 -4.33 13.37
N THR A 112 -0.41 -5.64 13.61
CA THR A 112 0.50 -6.30 14.54
C THR A 112 1.93 -6.24 14.01
N LYS A 113 2.94 -6.35 14.89
CA LYS A 113 4.36 -6.31 14.49
C LYS A 113 4.67 -7.27 13.33
N GLY A 114 4.19 -8.51 13.42
CA GLY A 114 4.39 -9.51 12.35
C GLY A 114 3.73 -9.12 11.03
N THR A 115 2.50 -8.60 11.07
CA THR A 115 1.78 -8.15 9.86
C THR A 115 2.47 -6.94 9.23
N GLY A 116 2.94 -5.99 10.04
CA GLY A 116 3.68 -4.82 9.56
C GLY A 116 4.96 -5.21 8.84
N ILE A 117 5.77 -6.10 9.44
CA ILE A 117 6.99 -6.63 8.82
C ILE A 117 6.68 -7.31 7.48
N MET A 118 5.64 -8.15 7.41
CA MET A 118 5.27 -8.81 6.16
C MET A 118 4.87 -7.81 5.07
N ILE A 119 4.12 -6.76 5.41
CA ILE A 119 3.70 -5.72 4.46
C ILE A 119 4.91 -4.92 3.97
N ASN A 120 5.82 -4.52 4.87
CA ASN A 120 7.02 -3.79 4.49
C ASN A 120 7.94 -4.61 3.58
N ARG A 121 8.13 -5.90 3.89
CA ARG A 121 8.86 -6.83 3.01
C ARG A 121 8.21 -7.00 1.65
N GLU A 122 6.88 -7.03 1.59
CA GLU A 122 6.17 -7.13 0.31
C GLU A 122 6.36 -5.88 -0.54
N VAL A 123 6.33 -4.69 0.06
CA VAL A 123 6.69 -3.44 -0.65
C VAL A 123 8.12 -3.51 -1.17
N ARG A 124 9.06 -3.94 -0.33
CA ARG A 124 10.46 -4.16 -0.72
C ARG A 124 10.57 -5.12 -1.90
N ARG A 125 9.83 -6.24 -1.88
CA ARG A 125 9.74 -7.21 -2.98
C ARG A 125 9.26 -6.53 -4.26
N ILE A 126 8.17 -5.78 -4.20
CA ILE A 126 7.61 -5.06 -5.36
C ILE A 126 8.65 -4.11 -5.94
N HIS A 127 9.40 -3.37 -5.10
CA HIS A 127 10.52 -2.58 -5.58
C HIS A 127 11.59 -3.42 -6.28
N GLY A 128 12.00 -4.55 -5.69
CA GLY A 128 13.00 -5.45 -6.28
C GLY A 128 12.55 -6.10 -7.60
N SER A 129 11.24 -6.30 -7.77
CA SER A 129 10.62 -6.88 -8.96
C SER A 129 10.41 -5.88 -10.11
N ASN A 130 10.79 -4.62 -9.95
CA ASN A 130 10.71 -3.61 -11.00
C ASN A 130 12.10 -3.15 -11.46
N THR A 131 12.19 -2.45 -12.60
CA THR A 131 13.47 -1.94 -13.14
C THR A 131 14.04 -0.82 -12.28
N LEU A 132 15.35 -0.53 -12.40
CA LEU A 132 16.01 0.53 -11.61
C LEU A 132 15.34 1.91 -11.74
N GLU A 133 14.85 2.22 -12.95
CA GLU A 133 14.20 3.49 -13.25
C GLU A 133 12.70 3.51 -12.96
N ALA A 134 12.07 2.36 -12.71
CA ALA A 134 10.66 2.32 -12.36
C ALA A 134 10.40 3.10 -11.06
N ARG A 135 9.37 3.95 -11.09
CA ARG A 135 8.90 4.74 -9.96
C ARG A 135 7.50 4.30 -9.56
N PRO A 136 7.13 4.41 -8.28
CA PRO A 136 5.75 4.25 -7.85
C PRO A 136 4.75 5.16 -8.57
N PRO A 137 3.45 4.78 -8.62
CA PRO A 137 2.90 3.55 -8.08
C PRO A 137 3.19 2.34 -8.98
N PHE A 138 3.72 1.27 -8.39
CA PHE A 138 3.90 0.00 -9.11
C PHE A 138 2.56 -0.71 -9.26
N ARG A 139 2.31 -1.30 -10.43
CA ARG A 139 1.04 -1.98 -10.74
C ARG A 139 1.32 -3.42 -11.13
N GLU A 140 0.75 -4.36 -10.39
CA GLU A 140 0.82 -5.80 -10.66
C GLU A 140 -0.60 -6.36 -10.75
N ASP A 141 -0.94 -6.99 -11.88
CA ASP A 141 -2.24 -7.63 -12.09
C ASP A 141 -2.07 -9.14 -12.05
N TYR A 142 -2.72 -9.77 -11.06
CA TYR A 142 -2.72 -11.21 -10.80
C TYR A 142 -4.04 -11.87 -11.21
N THR A 143 -4.94 -11.15 -11.88
CA THR A 143 -6.21 -11.72 -12.33
C THR A 143 -6.00 -12.76 -13.43
N ASN A 144 -6.91 -13.72 -13.53
CA ASN A 144 -6.90 -14.77 -14.56
C ASN A 144 -5.62 -15.63 -14.56
N ASP A 145 -5.11 -15.98 -13.38
CA ASP A 145 -3.91 -16.81 -13.17
C ASP A 145 -2.63 -16.30 -13.85
N LYS A 146 -2.59 -15.00 -14.20
CA LYS A 146 -1.38 -14.38 -14.77
C LYS A 146 -0.47 -13.92 -13.66
N ALA A 147 0.68 -14.58 -13.51
CA ALA A 147 1.76 -14.00 -12.72
C ALA A 147 2.31 -12.77 -13.47
N PRO A 148 2.50 -11.62 -12.80
CA PRO A 148 3.17 -10.48 -13.39
C PRO A 148 4.58 -10.90 -13.83
N VAL A 149 4.91 -10.66 -15.10
CA VAL A 149 6.25 -10.90 -15.59
C VAL A 149 7.09 -9.67 -15.30
N SER A 150 8.07 -9.81 -14.40
CA SER A 150 9.08 -8.78 -14.17
C SER A 150 10.03 -8.75 -15.37
N ILE A 151 9.99 -7.67 -16.14
CA ILE A 151 10.94 -7.41 -17.20
C ILE A 151 12.09 -6.60 -16.58
N ASN A 152 13.27 -7.22 -16.44
CA ASN A 152 14.49 -6.66 -15.84
C ASN A 152 14.36 -6.26 -14.35
N PRO A 153 14.18 -7.22 -13.42
CA PRO A 153 14.14 -6.94 -11.99
C PRO A 153 15.46 -6.34 -11.49
N ARG A 154 15.38 -5.40 -10.54
CA ARG A 154 16.55 -4.90 -9.76
C ARG A 154 17.28 -6.03 -9.04
N CYS A 155 16.54 -7.05 -8.59
CA CYS A 155 17.10 -8.25 -7.95
C CYS A 155 16.80 -9.51 -8.78
N PRO A 156 17.71 -9.93 -9.67
CA PRO A 156 17.57 -11.19 -10.41
C PRO A 156 17.55 -12.37 -9.44
N GLY A 157 16.47 -13.16 -9.44
CA GLY A 157 16.28 -14.30 -8.51
C GLY A 157 15.38 -14.02 -7.29
N GLY A 158 14.88 -12.79 -7.14
CA GLY A 158 14.04 -12.39 -6.00
C GLY A 158 14.85 -11.83 -4.83
N ILE A 159 14.17 -11.22 -3.87
CA ILE A 159 14.79 -10.77 -2.61
C ILE A 159 14.81 -11.98 -1.67
N THR A 160 15.99 -12.56 -1.43
CA THR A 160 16.18 -13.59 -0.41
C THR A 160 16.33 -12.92 0.96
N ASP A 161 15.50 -13.33 1.92
CA ASP A 161 15.53 -12.88 3.32
C ASP A 161 16.82 -13.27 4.07
#